data_AF-A0A3B8UHN4-F1
#
_entry.id   AF-A0A3B8UHN4-F1
#
_cell.length_a   1.000
_cell.length_b   1.000
_cell.length_c   1.000
_cell.angle_alpha   90.00
_cell.angle_beta   90.00
_cell.angle_gamma   90.00
#
_symmetry.space_group_name_H-M   'P 1'
#
loop_
_entity.id
_entity.type
_entity.pdbx_description
1 polymer ?
#
loop_
_entity_poly.entity_id
_entity_poly.type
_entity_poly.pdbx_seq_one_letter_code
_entity_poly.pdbx_strand_id
1 'polypeptide(L)'
;MDGGSMEITDKINYVLGKTVVYMLLIIYPFVMHNKLNDVTLTRFFFFIIVSYVGFLVLCINSLAGFISKKVSDKKNYDDDKADFINIQEGAYSDESQSISKLYDIKDKIKNMNLWKKLIFLFLFVCIMSYLCSPYKSVAFLGHGGRYTGLVFYGACVCMYYVVSTCYRFEKRDITYVLCSSILVNAWAVLNYAGMDPFYIYKDVPAAMKTVYISSLGNIDIYGMYVNMMLALAMFSFVYEESTAGKFFYGICALLGMMGSLASDSDMAVAGMFFAFVILIYFAISDYNRLIRYFMLAVELFIAGRILGVIYIFNQFNTRIIKSVGSIIVYKNVFVVFPVICFIAIFIIQLLHDKYDLFTN
;
A
#
# COMPACT_ATOMS: atom_id res chain seq x y z
N MET A 1 0.98 29.87 2.03
CA MET A 1 1.05 28.92 3.16
C MET A 1 0.68 29.71 4.40
N ASP A 2 -0.60 29.72 4.75
CA ASP A 2 -1.03 30.36 6.00
C ASP A 2 -0.53 29.54 7.17
N GLY A 3 0.41 30.13 7.92
CA GLY A 3 0.94 29.62 9.18
C GLY A 3 -0.07 29.72 10.31
N GLY A 4 -1.28 29.18 10.12
CA GLY A 4 -2.19 28.92 11.21
C GLY A 4 -1.65 27.76 12.04
N SER A 5 -1.40 27.99 13.32
CA SER A 5 -0.97 26.93 14.24
C SER A 5 -1.98 25.78 14.21
N MET A 6 -1.60 24.64 13.63
CA MET A 6 -2.43 23.43 13.69
C MET A 6 -2.77 23.13 15.15
N GLU A 7 -4.06 22.93 15.42
CA GLU A 7 -4.56 22.48 16.71
C GLU A 7 -3.85 21.19 17.12
N ILE A 8 -3.56 21.01 18.42
CA ILE A 8 -2.75 19.89 18.93
C ILE A 8 -3.32 18.53 18.46
N THR A 9 -4.64 18.39 18.49
CA THR A 9 -5.39 17.22 18.00
C THR A 9 -5.06 16.87 16.55
N ASP A 10 -4.95 17.88 15.70
CA ASP A 10 -4.67 17.75 14.27
C ASP A 10 -3.22 17.33 14.03
N LYS A 11 -2.27 17.83 14.82
CA LYS A 11 -0.87 17.39 14.77
C LYS A 11 -0.73 15.93 15.16
N ILE A 12 -1.42 15.50 16.22
CA ILE A 12 -1.42 14.10 16.66
C ILE A 12 -1.99 13.20 15.55
N ASN A 13 -3.12 13.57 14.96
CA ASN A 13 -3.71 12.81 13.85
C ASN A 13 -2.75 12.73 12.65
N TYR A 14 -2.15 13.84 12.24
CA TYR A 14 -1.18 13.84 11.13
C TYR A 14 -0.01 12.86 11.38
N VAL A 15 0.61 12.92 12.57
CA VAL A 15 1.72 12.02 12.95
C VAL A 15 1.26 10.56 13.01
N LEU A 16 0.07 10.29 13.58
CA LEU A 16 -0.51 8.96 13.66
C LEU A 16 -0.71 8.36 12.26
N GLY A 17 -1.31 9.13 11.35
CA GLY A 17 -1.58 8.69 9.98
C GLY A 17 -0.29 8.33 9.23
N LYS A 18 0.73 9.19 9.30
CA LYS A 18 2.06 8.93 8.70
C LYS A 18 2.70 7.68 9.32
N THR A 19 2.68 7.57 10.65
CA THR A 19 3.30 6.44 11.37
C THR A 19 2.67 5.11 10.97
N VAL A 20 1.34 5.02 10.94
CA VAL A 20 0.64 3.78 10.53
C VAL A 20 0.99 3.40 9.09
N VAL A 21 0.95 4.36 8.16
CA VAL A 21 1.28 4.09 6.75
C VAL A 21 2.72 3.65 6.58
N TYR A 22 3.68 4.31 7.23
CA TYR A 22 5.10 3.93 7.15
C TYR A 22 5.38 2.57 7.81
N MET A 23 4.76 2.28 8.95
CA MET A 23 4.87 0.96 9.57
C MET A 23 4.38 -0.14 8.63
N LEU A 24 3.30 0.09 7.89
CA LEU A 24 2.68 -0.92 7.02
C LEU A 24 3.27 -1.02 5.61
N LEU A 25 3.78 0.07 5.04
CA LEU A 25 4.30 0.06 3.66
C LEU A 25 5.83 0.00 3.60
N ILE A 26 6.53 0.49 4.62
CA ILE A 26 8.00 0.55 4.67
C ILE A 26 8.55 -0.55 5.55
N ILE A 27 8.04 -0.70 6.78
CA ILE A 27 8.62 -1.60 7.79
C ILE A 27 8.09 -3.02 7.66
N TYR A 28 6.77 -3.20 7.50
CA TYR A 28 6.09 -4.50 7.39
C TYR A 28 6.75 -5.51 6.43
N PRO A 29 7.25 -5.13 5.24
CA PRO A 29 7.92 -6.07 4.35
C PRO A 29 9.16 -6.74 4.97
N PHE A 30 9.78 -6.13 5.96
CA PHE A 30 11.00 -6.63 6.61
C PHE A 30 10.75 -7.28 7.98
N VAL A 31 9.53 -7.19 8.51
CA VAL A 31 9.20 -7.77 9.82
C VAL A 31 9.27 -9.30 9.75
N MET A 32 10.26 -9.86 10.44
CA MET A 32 10.52 -11.29 10.57
C MET A 32 11.09 -11.56 11.97
N HIS A 33 10.69 -12.68 12.58
CA HIS A 33 11.21 -13.10 13.87
C HIS A 33 12.09 -14.35 13.70
N ASN A 34 11.52 -15.46 13.23
CA ASN A 34 12.25 -16.68 12.87
C ASN A 34 12.30 -16.85 11.34
N LYS A 35 12.74 -15.79 10.64
CA LYS A 35 12.94 -15.78 9.19
C LYS A 35 11.67 -16.24 8.46
N LEU A 36 11.78 -17.15 7.50
CA LEU A 36 10.64 -17.67 6.73
C LEU A 36 9.82 -18.73 7.48
N ASN A 37 10.30 -19.24 8.62
CA ASN A 37 9.61 -20.31 9.34
C ASN A 37 8.31 -19.85 10.01
N ASP A 38 8.26 -18.58 10.45
CA ASP A 38 7.09 -17.98 11.10
C ASP A 38 6.62 -16.67 10.47
N VAL A 39 7.15 -16.31 9.29
CA VAL A 39 6.93 -14.99 8.65
C VAL A 39 5.45 -14.60 8.55
N THR A 40 4.57 -15.55 8.22
CA THR A 40 3.12 -15.29 8.13
C THR A 40 2.53 -14.91 9.49
N LEU A 41 2.92 -15.63 10.55
CA LEU A 41 2.45 -15.38 11.90
C LEU A 41 2.99 -14.07 12.46
N THR A 42 4.30 -13.83 12.31
CA THR A 42 4.95 -12.60 12.80
C THR A 42 4.29 -11.36 12.18
N ARG A 43 4.05 -11.39 10.87
CA ARG A 43 3.42 -10.28 10.17
C ARG A 43 1.95 -10.10 10.49
N PHE A 44 1.22 -11.18 10.68
CA PHE A 44 -0.16 -11.12 11.15
C PHE A 44 -0.25 -10.35 12.47
N PHE A 45 0.58 -10.70 13.46
CA PHE A 45 0.60 -9.99 14.73
C PHE A 45 1.04 -8.54 14.59
N PHE A 46 2.09 -8.26 13.80
CA PHE A 46 2.51 -6.89 13.55
C PHE A 46 1.38 -6.04 12.93
N PHE A 47 0.69 -6.57 11.92
CA PHE A 47 -0.43 -5.89 11.27
C PHE A 47 -1.56 -5.59 12.25
N ILE A 48 -1.95 -6.58 13.07
CA ILE A 48 -2.98 -6.42 14.10
C ILE A 48 -2.58 -5.36 15.12
N ILE A 49 -1.37 -5.44 15.65
CA ILE A 49 -0.87 -4.51 16.67
C ILE A 49 -0.91 -3.09 16.12
N VAL A 50 -0.31 -2.85 14.95
CA VAL A 50 -0.27 -1.52 14.33
C VAL A 50 -1.69 -0.99 14.07
N SER A 51 -2.59 -1.83 13.58
CA SER A 51 -3.96 -1.43 13.21
C SER A 51 -4.81 -1.10 14.44
N TYR A 52 -4.83 -1.97 15.45
CA TYR A 52 -5.65 -1.77 16.64
C TYR A 52 -5.08 -0.71 17.57
N VAL A 53 -3.76 -0.66 17.78
CA VAL A 53 -3.12 0.40 18.57
C VAL A 53 -3.32 1.74 17.87
N GLY A 54 -3.14 1.81 16.55
CA GLY A 54 -3.39 3.03 15.79
C GLY A 54 -4.83 3.54 15.95
N PHE A 55 -5.80 2.62 15.90
CA PHE A 55 -7.21 2.96 16.12
C PHE A 55 -7.51 3.40 17.56
N LEU A 56 -6.91 2.73 18.54
CA LEU A 56 -7.04 3.09 19.96
C LEU A 56 -6.49 4.49 20.24
N VAL A 57 -5.32 4.83 19.69
CA VAL A 57 -4.73 6.17 19.80
C VAL A 57 -5.65 7.22 19.18
N LEU A 58 -6.25 6.93 18.01
CA LEU A 58 -7.23 7.83 17.38
C LEU A 58 -8.46 8.04 18.27
N CYS A 59 -9.01 6.97 18.86
CA CYS A 59 -10.15 7.07 19.77
C CYS A 59 -9.83 7.93 21.00
N ILE A 60 -8.66 7.74 21.61
CA ILE A 60 -8.20 8.56 22.75
C ILE A 60 -8.07 10.02 22.33
N ASN A 61 -7.43 10.29 21.19
CA ASN A 61 -7.26 11.67 20.69
C ASN A 61 -8.61 12.35 20.39
N SER A 62 -9.55 11.62 19.76
CA SER A 62 -10.90 12.13 19.50
C SER A 62 -11.69 12.40 20.78
N LEU A 63 -11.53 11.55 21.81
CA LEU A 63 -12.19 11.73 23.09
C LEU A 63 -11.60 12.93 23.84
N ALA A 64 -10.27 13.07 23.84
CA ALA A 64 -9.57 14.21 24.44
C ALA A 64 -10.02 15.53 23.80
N GLY A 65 -10.07 15.60 22.46
CA GLY A 65 -10.58 16.78 21.75
C GLY A 65 -12.03 17.12 22.08
N PHE A 66 -12.90 16.11 22.23
CA PHE A 66 -14.29 16.32 22.64
C PHE A 66 -14.40 16.87 24.07
N ILE A 67 -13.60 16.34 25.02
CA ILE A 67 -13.57 16.83 26.40
C ILE A 67 -13.04 18.26 26.44
N SER A 68 -11.93 18.56 25.75
CA SER A 68 -11.37 19.91 25.67
C SER A 68 -12.35 20.92 25.11
N LYS A 69 -13.07 20.56 24.03
CA LYS A 69 -14.12 21.42 23.47
C LYS A 69 -15.23 21.67 24.48
N LYS A 70 -15.73 20.62 25.14
CA LYS A 70 -16.79 20.75 26.14
C LYS A 70 -16.37 21.59 27.36
N VAL A 71 -15.10 21.50 27.77
CA VAL A 71 -14.54 22.34 28.85
C VAL A 71 -14.43 23.79 28.40
N SER A 72 -14.02 24.04 27.15
CA SER A 72 -13.98 25.40 26.59
C SER A 72 -15.38 26.00 26.47
N ASP A 73 -16.35 25.23 25.96
CA ASP A 73 -17.74 25.66 25.82
C ASP A 73 -18.36 25.93 27.20
N LYS A 74 -18.04 25.12 28.22
CA LYS A 74 -18.47 25.36 29.60
C LYS A 74 -17.81 26.61 30.19
N LYS A 75 -16.51 26.84 29.96
CA LYS A 75 -15.85 28.08 30.41
C LYS A 75 -16.47 29.31 29.77
N ASN A 76 -16.69 29.29 28.45
CA ASN A 76 -17.35 30.39 27.76
C ASN A 76 -18.77 30.61 28.30
N TYR A 77 -19.53 29.53 28.55
CA TYR A 77 -20.85 29.64 29.18
C TYR A 77 -20.78 30.16 30.62
N ASP A 78 -19.82 29.75 31.44
CA ASP A 78 -19.65 30.21 32.81
C ASP A 78 -19.13 31.67 32.86
N ASP A 79 -18.33 32.11 31.89
CA ASP A 79 -17.89 33.50 31.71
C ASP A 79 -19.07 34.38 31.22
N ASP A 80 -19.80 33.94 30.18
CA ASP A 80 -21.03 34.59 29.73
C ASP A 80 -22.07 34.63 30.86
N LYS A 81 -22.20 33.54 31.64
CA LYS A 81 -23.10 33.48 32.78
C LYS A 81 -22.59 34.31 33.95
N ALA A 82 -21.29 34.50 34.16
CA ALA A 82 -20.77 35.48 35.13
C ALA A 82 -21.15 36.91 34.75
N ASP A 83 -21.19 37.22 33.45
CA ASP A 83 -21.76 38.47 32.92
C ASP A 83 -23.31 38.53 33.06
N PHE A 84 -23.98 37.37 33.02
CA PHE A 84 -25.44 37.24 33.20
C PHE A 84 -25.91 36.87 34.63
N ILE A 85 -25.03 36.74 35.63
CA ILE A 85 -25.38 36.63 37.07
C ILE A 85 -25.71 38.04 37.61
N ASN A 86 -26.48 38.79 36.81
CA ASN A 86 -27.65 39.50 37.28
C ASN A 86 -28.86 38.81 36.65
N ILE A 87 -29.56 38.00 37.45
CA ILE A 87 -30.90 37.39 37.24
C ILE A 87 -30.89 35.84 37.16
N GLN A 88 -31.08 35.27 38.36
CA GLN A 88 -31.78 34.04 38.78
C GLN A 88 -31.57 32.67 38.09
N GLU A 89 -31.25 31.71 38.97
CA GLU A 89 -31.12 30.27 38.76
C GLU A 89 -32.46 29.54 38.57
N GLY A 90 -32.46 28.47 37.76
CA GLY A 90 -33.58 27.53 37.68
C GLY A 90 -33.23 26.21 36.98
N ALA A 91 -33.51 25.11 37.67
CA ALA A 91 -33.27 23.70 37.36
C ALA A 91 -33.60 23.22 35.92
N TYR A 92 -32.60 22.65 35.21
CA TYR A 92 -32.78 21.86 33.99
C TYR A 92 -31.51 21.01 33.74
N SER A 93 -31.37 19.79 34.27
CA SER A 93 -30.06 19.10 34.16
C SER A 93 -30.01 17.64 33.67
N ASP A 94 -31.00 16.76 33.90
CA ASP A 94 -30.72 15.33 33.68
C ASP A 94 -31.45 14.66 32.51
N GLU A 95 -32.73 14.97 32.25
CA GLU A 95 -33.52 14.28 31.21
C GLU A 95 -33.31 14.87 29.80
N SER A 96 -33.05 16.18 29.70
CA SER A 96 -32.67 16.85 28.44
C SER A 96 -31.27 16.42 27.95
N GLN A 97 -30.40 15.99 28.87
CA GLN A 97 -29.01 15.62 28.59
C GLN A 97 -28.88 14.20 27.99
N SER A 98 -29.82 13.30 28.27
CA SER A 98 -29.85 11.95 27.70
C SER A 98 -30.47 11.95 26.29
N ILE A 99 -31.53 12.73 26.07
CA ILE A 99 -32.20 12.88 24.77
C ILE A 99 -31.30 13.62 23.76
N SER A 100 -30.57 14.65 24.19
CA SER A 100 -29.59 15.35 23.34
C SER A 100 -28.42 14.45 22.90
N LYS A 101 -27.90 13.57 23.78
CA LYS A 101 -26.87 12.58 23.43
C LYS A 101 -27.33 11.59 22.34
N LEU A 102 -28.60 11.17 22.38
CA LEU A 102 -29.18 10.24 21.41
C LEU A 102 -29.40 10.88 20.04
N TYR A 103 -29.82 12.16 20.01
CA TYR A 103 -29.92 12.95 18.79
C TYR A 103 -28.55 13.21 18.14
N ASP A 104 -27.54 13.56 18.94
CA ASP A 104 -26.19 13.87 18.46
C ASP A 104 -25.49 12.64 17.83
N ILE A 105 -25.66 11.45 18.39
CA ILE A 105 -25.14 10.20 17.78
C ILE A 105 -25.85 9.90 16.46
N LYS A 106 -27.17 10.04 16.41
CA LYS A 106 -27.97 9.74 15.22
C LYS A 106 -27.62 10.69 14.06
N ASP A 107 -27.42 11.98 14.35
CA ASP A 107 -26.99 12.96 13.34
C ASP A 107 -25.54 12.75 12.91
N LYS A 108 -24.64 12.36 13.82
CA LYS A 108 -23.25 12.03 13.48
C LYS A 108 -23.14 10.79 12.58
N ILE A 109 -23.98 9.77 12.81
CA ILE A 109 -24.10 8.60 11.92
C ILE A 109 -24.72 9.00 10.58
N LYS A 110 -25.73 9.88 10.58
CA LYS A 110 -26.36 10.37 9.34
C LYS A 110 -25.36 11.14 8.48
N ASN A 111 -24.52 11.97 9.10
CA ASN A 111 -23.52 12.81 8.45
C ASN A 111 -22.19 12.08 8.15
N MET A 112 -22.05 10.80 8.51
CA MET A 112 -20.87 10.02 8.15
C MET A 112 -20.78 9.78 6.64
N ASN A 113 -19.56 9.91 6.12
CA ASN A 113 -19.21 9.56 4.74
C ASN A 113 -19.68 8.13 4.39
N LEU A 114 -20.28 7.97 3.21
CA LEU A 114 -20.79 6.69 2.69
C LEU A 114 -19.75 5.57 2.80
N TRP A 115 -18.50 5.84 2.45
CA TRP A 115 -17.43 4.84 2.51
C TRP A 115 -17.18 4.32 3.93
N LYS A 116 -17.29 5.19 4.94
CA LYS A 116 -17.16 4.79 6.35
C LYS A 116 -18.38 3.96 6.79
N LYS A 117 -19.59 4.23 6.27
CA LYS A 117 -20.76 3.38 6.54
C LYS A 117 -20.59 1.98 5.95
N LEU A 118 -20.10 1.89 4.71
CA LEU A 118 -19.89 0.62 4.02
C LEU A 118 -18.83 -0.26 4.71
N ILE A 119 -17.73 0.31 5.21
CA ILE A 119 -16.71 -0.48 5.92
C ILE A 119 -17.22 -1.04 7.26
N PHE A 120 -18.06 -0.30 7.97
CA PHE A 120 -18.70 -0.81 9.19
C PHE A 120 -19.77 -1.86 8.89
N LEU A 121 -20.53 -1.70 7.79
CA LEU A 121 -21.44 -2.74 7.32
C LEU A 121 -20.68 -4.02 6.96
N PHE A 122 -19.54 -3.90 6.27
CA PHE A 122 -18.66 -5.03 5.99
C PHE A 122 -18.20 -5.74 7.27
N LEU A 123 -17.77 -4.99 8.29
CA LEU A 123 -17.42 -5.57 9.58
C LEU A 123 -18.60 -6.27 10.24
N PHE A 124 -19.80 -5.68 10.18
CA PHE A 124 -21.02 -6.30 10.70
C PHE A 124 -21.31 -7.63 9.99
N VAL A 125 -21.20 -7.68 8.66
CA VAL A 125 -21.37 -8.93 7.89
C VAL A 125 -20.30 -9.95 8.28
N CYS A 126 -19.05 -9.55 8.50
CA CYS A 126 -18.00 -10.46 8.99
C CYS A 126 -18.33 -11.04 10.38
N ILE A 127 -18.85 -10.21 11.29
CA ILE A 127 -19.30 -10.65 12.62
C ILE A 127 -20.45 -11.64 12.50
N MET A 128 -21.45 -11.34 11.65
CA MET A 128 -22.57 -12.26 11.41
C MET A 128 -22.09 -13.58 10.81
N SER A 129 -21.18 -13.54 9.84
CA SER A 129 -20.56 -14.74 9.27
C SER A 129 -19.83 -15.56 10.33
N TYR A 130 -19.12 -14.91 11.25
CA TYR A 130 -18.48 -15.58 12.39
C TYR A 130 -19.51 -16.19 13.35
N LEU A 131 -20.59 -15.48 13.67
CA LEU A 131 -21.67 -15.94 14.55
C LEU A 131 -22.49 -17.09 13.94
N CYS A 132 -22.60 -17.16 12.61
CA CYS A 132 -23.25 -18.27 11.91
C CYS A 132 -22.30 -19.45 11.63
N SER A 133 -20.98 -19.26 11.75
CA SER A 133 -20.02 -20.33 11.47
C SER A 133 -20.04 -21.42 12.55
N PRO A 134 -20.07 -22.72 12.19
CA PRO A 134 -19.90 -23.82 13.16
C PRO A 134 -18.46 -23.91 13.69
N TYR A 135 -17.48 -23.33 12.98
CA TYR A 135 -16.05 -23.39 13.32
C TYR A 135 -15.57 -22.07 13.94
N LYS A 136 -15.98 -21.77 15.17
CA LYS A 136 -15.69 -20.49 15.85
C LYS A 136 -14.19 -20.18 15.93
N SER A 137 -13.39 -21.09 16.47
CA SER A 137 -11.95 -20.86 16.67
C SER A 137 -11.23 -20.54 15.35
N VAL A 138 -11.55 -21.29 14.29
CA VAL A 138 -10.98 -21.10 12.96
C VAL A 138 -11.50 -19.80 12.31
N ALA A 139 -12.79 -19.50 12.43
CA ALA A 139 -13.37 -18.27 11.87
C ALA A 139 -12.88 -17.01 12.60
N PHE A 140 -12.53 -17.09 13.89
CA PHE A 140 -12.05 -15.96 14.66
C PHE A 140 -10.64 -15.53 14.23
N LEU A 141 -9.68 -16.46 14.22
CA LEU A 141 -8.27 -16.16 13.93
C LEU A 141 -7.82 -16.51 12.51
N GLY A 142 -8.51 -17.41 11.82
CA GLY A 142 -8.09 -17.92 10.51
C GLY A 142 -6.92 -18.91 10.60
N HIS A 143 -6.87 -19.72 11.68
CA HIS A 143 -5.82 -20.74 11.88
C HIS A 143 -5.77 -21.76 10.73
N GLY A 144 -4.57 -22.29 10.45
CA GLY A 144 -4.35 -23.30 9.41
C GLY A 144 -4.06 -22.74 8.01
N GLY A 145 -3.85 -21.43 7.89
CA GLY A 145 -3.58 -20.79 6.60
C GLY A 145 -3.01 -19.38 6.75
N ARG A 146 -3.64 -18.40 6.10
CA ARG A 146 -3.16 -17.02 5.98
C ARG A 146 -3.60 -16.08 7.12
N TYR A 147 -4.15 -16.63 8.21
CA TYR A 147 -4.69 -15.85 9.35
C TYR A 147 -5.73 -14.78 8.95
N THR A 148 -6.62 -15.13 8.02
CA THR A 148 -7.66 -14.23 7.50
C THR A 148 -9.00 -14.44 8.21
N GLY A 149 -8.99 -14.41 9.56
CA GLY A 149 -10.19 -14.53 10.39
C GLY A 149 -10.87 -13.19 10.71
N LEU A 150 -11.90 -13.20 11.56
CA LEU A 150 -12.60 -12.00 12.02
C LEU A 150 -11.65 -10.94 12.60
N VAL A 151 -10.62 -11.36 13.37
CA VAL A 151 -9.63 -10.42 13.93
C VAL A 151 -8.86 -9.69 12.83
N PHE A 152 -8.51 -10.38 11.74
CA PHE A 152 -7.84 -9.75 10.60
C PHE A 152 -8.72 -8.71 9.93
N TYR A 153 -9.99 -9.05 9.65
CA TYR A 153 -10.92 -8.10 9.03
C TYR A 153 -11.26 -6.92 9.94
N GLY A 154 -11.34 -7.14 11.26
CA GLY A 154 -11.43 -6.07 12.25
C GLY A 154 -10.24 -5.12 12.19
N ALA A 155 -9.02 -5.66 12.11
CA ALA A 155 -7.80 -4.87 11.92
C ALA A 155 -7.83 -4.09 10.60
N CYS A 156 -8.28 -4.68 9.49
CA CYS A 156 -8.45 -3.96 8.22
C CYS A 156 -9.41 -2.77 8.34
N VAL A 157 -10.54 -2.92 9.05
CA VAL A 157 -11.49 -1.82 9.27
C VAL A 157 -10.90 -0.73 10.14
N CYS A 158 -10.22 -1.10 11.24
CA CYS A 158 -9.50 -0.16 12.10
C CYS A 158 -8.43 0.63 11.32
N MET A 159 -7.60 -0.07 10.54
CA MET A 159 -6.57 0.53 9.70
C MET A 159 -7.17 1.48 8.66
N TYR A 160 -8.21 1.05 7.93
CA TYR A 160 -8.91 1.89 6.97
C TYR A 160 -9.46 3.16 7.64
N TYR A 161 -10.07 3.04 8.82
CA TYR A 161 -10.62 4.19 9.53
C TYR A 161 -9.53 5.18 9.96
N VAL A 162 -8.40 4.68 10.47
CA VAL A 162 -7.25 5.52 10.84
C VAL A 162 -6.68 6.22 9.63
N VAL A 163 -6.33 5.50 8.57
CA VAL A 163 -5.73 6.07 7.36
C VAL A 163 -6.68 7.08 6.71
N SER A 164 -7.95 6.73 6.52
CA SER A 164 -8.94 7.64 5.92
C SER A 164 -9.24 8.91 6.73
N THR A 165 -8.92 8.94 8.03
CA THR A 165 -9.18 10.09 8.91
C THR A 165 -7.91 10.91 9.16
N CYS A 166 -6.75 10.25 9.24
CA CYS A 166 -5.52 10.84 9.77
C CYS A 166 -4.46 11.06 8.70
N TYR A 167 -4.41 10.22 7.67
CA TYR A 167 -3.32 10.25 6.70
C TYR A 167 -3.51 11.40 5.72
N ARG A 168 -2.47 12.23 5.57
CA ARG A 168 -2.38 13.28 4.57
C ARG A 168 -1.25 12.90 3.61
N PHE A 169 -1.61 12.69 2.34
CA PHE A 169 -0.68 12.27 1.31
C PHE A 169 0.33 13.37 0.99
N GLU A 170 1.60 12.99 0.87
CA GLU A 170 2.65 13.84 0.32
C GLU A 170 3.43 13.08 -0.74
N LYS A 171 3.89 13.79 -1.78
CA LYS A 171 4.69 13.19 -2.86
C LYS A 171 5.92 12.41 -2.33
N ARG A 172 6.53 12.87 -1.23
CA ARG A 172 7.69 12.21 -0.59
C ARG A 172 7.36 10.82 -0.05
N ASP A 173 6.10 10.55 0.32
CA ASP A 173 5.68 9.26 0.84
C ASP A 173 5.88 8.16 -0.21
N ILE A 174 5.58 8.46 -1.48
CA ILE A 174 5.83 7.56 -2.62
C ILE A 174 7.32 7.19 -2.67
N THR A 175 8.20 8.19 -2.57
CA THR A 175 9.65 7.97 -2.62
C THR A 175 10.10 7.04 -1.50
N TYR A 176 9.65 7.25 -0.26
CA TYR A 176 10.03 6.40 0.87
C TYR A 176 9.52 4.96 0.73
N VAL A 177 8.27 4.80 0.28
CA VAL A 177 7.68 3.48 0.05
C VAL A 177 8.42 2.73 -1.07
N LEU A 178 8.80 3.42 -2.15
CA LEU A 178 9.55 2.82 -3.24
C LEU A 178 11.00 2.50 -2.85
N CYS A 179 11.64 3.28 -1.97
CA CYS A 179 12.94 2.90 -1.38
C CYS A 179 12.87 1.56 -0.64
N SER A 180 11.79 1.32 0.12
CA SER A 180 11.56 0.00 0.75
C SER A 180 11.39 -1.09 -0.31
N SER A 181 10.59 -0.82 -1.35
CA SER A 181 10.37 -1.77 -2.43
C SER A 181 11.65 -2.15 -3.19
N ILE A 182 12.58 -1.22 -3.40
CA ILE A 182 13.90 -1.50 -3.98
C ILE A 182 14.61 -2.61 -3.20
N LEU A 183 14.66 -2.51 -1.87
CA LEU A 183 15.34 -3.51 -1.03
C LEU A 183 14.66 -4.88 -1.11
N VAL A 184 13.33 -4.91 -1.09
CA VAL A 184 12.54 -6.14 -1.22
C VAL A 184 12.78 -6.81 -2.59
N ASN A 185 12.83 -6.02 -3.67
CA ASN A 185 13.01 -6.54 -5.02
C ASN A 185 14.46 -6.93 -5.31
N ALA A 186 15.43 -6.16 -4.84
CA ALA A 186 16.85 -6.53 -4.92
C ALA A 186 17.11 -7.86 -4.21
N TRP A 187 16.52 -8.06 -3.04
CA TRP A 187 16.60 -9.34 -2.32
C TRP A 187 15.93 -10.48 -3.10
N ALA A 188 14.77 -10.24 -3.73
CA ALA A 188 14.15 -11.24 -4.60
C ALA A 188 15.07 -11.69 -5.75
N VAL A 189 15.73 -10.74 -6.40
CA VAL A 189 16.71 -11.00 -7.47
C VAL A 189 17.92 -11.77 -6.94
N LEU A 190 18.43 -11.45 -5.75
CA LEU A 190 19.51 -12.20 -5.10
C LEU A 190 19.09 -13.65 -4.82
N ASN A 191 17.89 -13.86 -4.28
CA ASN A 191 17.35 -15.20 -4.05
C ASN A 191 17.18 -15.98 -5.35
N TYR A 192 16.70 -15.33 -6.42
CA TYR A 192 16.65 -15.92 -7.74
C TYR A 192 18.04 -16.33 -8.25
N ALA A 193 19.06 -15.50 -8.02
CA ALA A 193 20.45 -15.79 -8.34
C ALA A 193 21.08 -16.89 -7.46
N GLY A 194 20.32 -17.52 -6.56
CA GLY A 194 20.81 -18.56 -5.65
C GLY A 194 21.55 -18.02 -4.42
N MET A 195 21.51 -16.70 -4.19
CA MET A 195 22.15 -16.06 -3.05
C MET A 195 21.15 -15.89 -1.89
N ASP A 196 21.58 -16.24 -0.67
CA ASP A 196 20.80 -16.04 0.55
C ASP A 196 21.62 -15.29 1.61
N PRO A 197 21.82 -13.96 1.44
CA PRO A 197 22.74 -13.18 2.28
C PRO A 197 22.34 -13.14 3.77
N PHE A 198 21.05 -13.33 4.08
CA PHE A 198 20.53 -13.31 5.44
C PHE A 198 20.14 -14.70 5.96
N TYR A 199 20.49 -15.75 5.21
CA TYR A 199 20.19 -17.14 5.54
C TYR A 199 18.70 -17.37 5.84
N ILE A 200 17.78 -16.72 5.12
CA ILE A 200 16.33 -16.78 5.38
C ILE A 200 15.73 -18.14 5.07
N TYR A 201 16.39 -18.93 4.22
CA TYR A 201 16.00 -20.31 3.93
C TYR A 201 16.59 -21.34 4.91
N LYS A 202 17.31 -20.88 5.94
CA LYS A 202 17.82 -21.77 7.00
C LYS A 202 16.63 -22.47 7.68
N ASP A 203 16.73 -23.79 7.81
CA ASP A 203 15.73 -24.66 8.43
C ASP A 203 14.39 -24.73 7.67
N VAL A 204 14.29 -24.12 6.48
CA VAL A 204 13.13 -24.25 5.59
C VAL A 204 13.22 -25.57 4.80
N PRO A 205 12.18 -26.42 4.81
CA PRO A 205 12.15 -27.65 4.02
C PRO A 205 12.41 -27.40 2.53
N ALA A 206 13.20 -28.26 1.87
CA ALA A 206 13.60 -28.08 0.48
C ALA A 206 12.40 -27.87 -0.48
N ALA A 207 11.30 -28.61 -0.26
CA ALA A 207 10.06 -28.48 -1.03
C ALA A 207 9.37 -27.11 -0.89
N MET A 208 9.57 -26.42 0.24
CA MET A 208 9.00 -25.09 0.49
C MET A 208 9.89 -23.95 -0.02
N LYS A 209 11.18 -24.21 -0.24
CA LYS A 209 12.11 -23.17 -0.71
C LYS A 209 11.73 -22.59 -2.07
N THR A 210 11.05 -23.35 -2.94
CA THR A 210 10.60 -22.89 -4.26
C THR A 210 9.39 -21.96 -4.20
N VAL A 211 8.59 -22.02 -3.14
CA VAL A 211 7.40 -21.17 -2.97
C VAL A 211 7.66 -19.94 -2.09
N TYR A 212 8.91 -19.73 -1.66
CA TYR A 212 9.34 -18.56 -0.90
C TYR A 212 10.40 -17.72 -1.61
N ILE A 213 10.26 -16.39 -1.54
CA ILE A 213 11.20 -15.43 -2.10
C ILE A 213 11.23 -14.13 -1.29
N SER A 214 12.42 -13.53 -1.22
CA SER A 214 12.68 -12.26 -0.53
C SER A 214 12.26 -12.32 0.94
N SER A 215 12.24 -11.16 1.60
CA SER A 215 11.72 -11.03 2.96
C SER A 215 10.24 -11.45 3.03
N LEU A 216 9.46 -11.26 1.95
CA LEU A 216 8.01 -11.49 1.97
C LEU A 216 7.60 -12.96 2.11
N GLY A 217 8.48 -13.91 1.80
CA GLY A 217 8.17 -15.32 1.90
C GLY A 217 7.31 -15.77 0.74
N ASN A 218 6.06 -16.16 0.97
CA ASN A 218 5.22 -16.77 -0.06
C ASN A 218 5.19 -15.95 -1.37
N ILE A 219 5.47 -16.61 -2.50
CA ILE A 219 5.59 -15.96 -3.82
C ILE A 219 4.32 -15.21 -4.24
N ASP A 220 3.14 -15.64 -3.80
CA ASP A 220 1.88 -14.94 -4.10
C ASP A 220 1.74 -13.67 -3.27
N ILE A 221 2.16 -13.72 -2.00
CA ILE A 221 2.19 -12.53 -1.12
C ILE A 221 3.21 -11.52 -1.65
N TYR A 222 4.39 -12.00 -2.04
CA TYR A 222 5.37 -11.20 -2.74
C TYR A 222 4.80 -10.61 -4.04
N GLY A 223 4.11 -11.42 -4.84
CA GLY A 223 3.45 -11.03 -6.09
C GLY A 223 2.45 -9.89 -5.90
N MET A 224 1.58 -9.97 -4.88
CA MET A 224 0.65 -8.87 -4.55
C MET A 224 1.37 -7.58 -4.20
N TYR A 225 2.42 -7.66 -3.37
CA TYR A 225 3.20 -6.50 -2.96
C TYR A 225 3.94 -5.86 -4.15
N VAL A 226 4.67 -6.67 -4.93
CA VAL A 226 5.47 -6.15 -6.04
C VAL A 226 4.58 -5.54 -7.10
N ASN A 227 3.39 -6.09 -7.37
CA ASN A 227 2.44 -5.50 -8.32
C ASN A 227 1.95 -4.12 -7.87
N MET A 228 1.65 -3.95 -6.58
CA MET A 228 1.23 -2.66 -6.04
C MET A 228 2.34 -1.62 -6.13
N MET A 229 3.57 -1.99 -5.75
CA MET A 229 4.71 -1.08 -5.79
C MET A 229 5.17 -0.78 -7.21
N LEU A 230 5.11 -1.76 -8.11
CA LEU A 230 5.45 -1.60 -9.51
C LEU A 230 4.47 -0.67 -10.21
N ALA A 231 3.16 -0.81 -9.97
CA ALA A 231 2.16 0.13 -10.50
C ALA A 231 2.44 1.56 -10.03
N LEU A 232 2.81 1.75 -8.75
CA LEU A 232 3.18 3.05 -8.21
C LEU A 232 4.47 3.60 -8.85
N ALA A 233 5.49 2.77 -9.04
CA ALA A 233 6.74 3.14 -9.68
C ALA A 233 6.53 3.53 -11.15
N MET A 234 5.81 2.70 -11.92
CA MET A 234 5.49 2.93 -13.33
C MET A 234 4.70 4.23 -13.51
N PHE A 235 3.67 4.45 -12.69
CA PHE A 235 2.88 5.69 -12.74
C PHE A 235 3.73 6.90 -12.40
N SER A 236 4.55 6.81 -11.34
CA SER A 236 5.45 7.89 -10.93
C SER A 236 6.47 8.22 -12.02
N PHE A 237 7.07 7.21 -12.65
CA PHE A 237 7.99 7.40 -13.78
C PHE A 237 7.35 8.13 -14.96
N VAL A 238 6.13 7.74 -15.34
CA VAL A 238 5.40 8.36 -16.46
C VAL A 238 5.00 9.80 -16.16
N TYR A 239 4.72 10.16 -14.91
CA TYR A 239 4.30 11.51 -14.55
C TYR A 239 5.41 12.41 -14.02
N GLU A 240 6.62 11.89 -13.81
CA GLU A 240 7.71 12.68 -13.27
C GLU A 240 8.32 13.60 -14.33
N GLU A 241 8.58 14.85 -13.94
CA GLU A 241 9.17 15.86 -14.80
C GLU A 241 10.68 15.98 -14.57
N SER A 242 11.12 15.83 -13.32
CA SER A 242 12.53 15.94 -12.96
C SER A 242 13.37 14.76 -13.47
N THR A 243 14.55 15.03 -14.02
CA THR A 243 15.46 13.99 -14.50
C THR A 243 15.88 13.03 -13.40
N ALA A 244 16.20 13.56 -12.21
CA ALA A 244 16.56 12.74 -11.04
C ALA A 244 15.41 11.84 -10.59
N GLY A 245 14.17 12.36 -10.57
CA GLY A 245 12.99 11.57 -10.22
C GLY A 245 12.71 10.48 -11.27
N LYS A 246 12.81 10.79 -12.57
CA LYS A 246 12.68 9.80 -13.65
C LYS A 246 13.70 8.67 -13.48
N PHE A 247 14.96 8.99 -13.21
CA PHE A 247 15.98 7.99 -12.99
C PHE A 247 15.66 7.10 -11.77
N PHE A 248 15.26 7.71 -10.65
CA PHE A 248 14.88 6.98 -9.44
C PHE A 248 13.67 6.07 -9.67
N TYR A 249 12.58 6.57 -10.25
CA TYR A 249 11.37 5.78 -10.49
C TYR A 249 11.57 4.71 -11.58
N GLY A 250 12.45 4.96 -12.56
CA GLY A 250 12.89 3.95 -13.52
C GLY A 250 13.60 2.79 -12.83
N ILE A 251 14.58 3.05 -11.95
CA ILE A 251 15.24 2.00 -11.15
C ILE A 251 14.21 1.21 -10.32
N CYS A 252 13.25 1.90 -9.69
CA CYS A 252 12.17 1.24 -8.95
C CYS A 252 11.35 0.31 -9.85
N ALA A 253 10.99 0.76 -11.05
CA ALA A 253 10.23 -0.02 -12.03
C ALA A 253 11.05 -1.21 -12.55
N LEU A 254 12.31 -1.01 -12.94
CA LEU A 254 13.22 -2.08 -13.37
C LEU A 254 13.31 -3.19 -12.32
N LEU A 255 13.61 -2.82 -11.07
CA LEU A 255 13.72 -3.79 -9.98
C LEU A 255 12.37 -4.45 -9.68
N GLY A 256 11.26 -3.71 -9.76
CA GLY A 256 9.92 -4.30 -9.62
C GLY A 256 9.61 -5.33 -10.70
N MET A 257 9.96 -5.05 -11.96
CA MET A 257 9.80 -6.00 -13.07
C MET A 257 10.71 -7.21 -12.92
N MET A 258 11.98 -7.00 -12.56
CA MET A 258 12.91 -8.09 -12.25
C MET A 258 12.41 -8.95 -11.10
N GLY A 259 11.96 -8.33 -10.01
CA GLY A 259 11.43 -9.01 -8.83
C GLY A 259 10.18 -9.84 -9.15
N SER A 260 9.25 -9.26 -9.91
CA SER A 260 8.04 -9.95 -10.37
C SER A 260 8.36 -11.18 -11.22
N LEU A 261 9.27 -11.07 -12.20
CA LEU A 261 9.73 -12.21 -13.01
C LEU A 261 10.49 -13.26 -12.18
N ALA A 262 11.38 -12.81 -11.29
CA ALA A 262 12.19 -13.64 -10.41
C ALA A 262 11.37 -14.45 -9.39
N SER A 263 10.16 -13.98 -9.06
CA SER A 263 9.26 -14.64 -8.11
C SER A 263 8.66 -15.95 -8.60
N ASP A 264 8.73 -16.22 -9.90
CA ASP A 264 8.10 -17.36 -10.55
C ASP A 264 6.59 -17.48 -10.27
N SER A 265 5.90 -16.35 -10.14
CA SER A 265 4.48 -16.28 -9.84
C SER A 265 3.68 -15.76 -11.03
N ASP A 266 2.75 -16.56 -11.56
CA ASP A 266 1.90 -16.14 -12.67
C ASP A 266 1.02 -14.93 -12.30
N MET A 267 0.61 -14.80 -11.04
CA MET A 267 -0.14 -13.62 -10.58
C MET A 267 0.72 -12.35 -10.51
N ALA A 268 2.03 -12.48 -10.27
CA ALA A 268 2.95 -11.33 -10.33
C ALA A 268 3.09 -10.85 -11.79
N VAL A 269 3.25 -11.78 -12.73
CA VAL A 269 3.33 -11.45 -14.17
C VAL A 269 1.99 -10.88 -14.68
N ALA A 270 0.85 -11.47 -14.29
CA ALA A 270 -0.46 -10.98 -14.68
C ALA A 270 -0.73 -9.57 -14.14
N GLY A 271 -0.42 -9.29 -12.87
CA GLY A 271 -0.61 -7.95 -12.31
C GLY A 271 0.28 -6.89 -12.95
N MET A 272 1.52 -7.25 -13.31
CA MET A 272 2.38 -6.39 -14.14
C MET A 272 1.73 -6.08 -15.49
N PHE A 273 1.22 -7.10 -16.19
CA PHE A 273 0.53 -6.90 -17.46
C PHE A 273 -0.67 -5.95 -17.31
N PHE A 274 -1.51 -6.13 -16.30
CA PHE A 274 -2.62 -5.22 -16.03
C PHE A 274 -2.15 -3.80 -15.67
N ALA A 275 -1.03 -3.64 -14.98
CA ALA A 275 -0.45 -2.32 -14.73
C ALA A 275 -0.09 -1.61 -16.04
N PHE A 276 0.48 -2.31 -17.03
CA PHE A 276 0.71 -1.75 -18.37
C PHE A 276 -0.59 -1.41 -19.11
N VAL A 277 -1.60 -2.28 -19.05
CA VAL A 277 -2.90 -2.06 -19.71
C VAL A 277 -3.65 -0.87 -19.12
N ILE A 278 -3.56 -0.66 -17.81
CA ILE A 278 -4.19 0.50 -17.16
C ILE A 278 -3.37 1.77 -17.42
N LEU A 279 -2.04 1.69 -17.36
CA LEU A 279 -1.17 2.85 -17.52
C LEU A 279 -1.26 3.46 -18.92
N ILE A 280 -1.44 2.66 -19.97
CA ILE A 280 -1.52 3.20 -21.35
C ILE A 280 -2.72 4.16 -21.52
N TYR A 281 -3.84 3.90 -20.85
CA TYR A 281 -5.01 4.77 -20.87
C TYR A 281 -4.66 6.20 -20.39
N PHE A 282 -3.82 6.31 -19.36
CA PHE A 282 -3.35 7.59 -18.85
C PHE A 282 -2.23 8.19 -19.71
N ALA A 283 -1.35 7.34 -20.26
CA ALA A 283 -0.19 7.77 -21.03
C ALA A 283 -0.55 8.34 -22.41
N ILE A 284 -1.59 7.82 -23.08
CA ILE A 284 -2.04 8.28 -24.40
C ILE A 284 -2.43 9.77 -24.42
N SER A 285 -2.83 10.33 -23.27
CA SER A 285 -3.26 11.73 -23.16
C SER A 285 -2.15 12.75 -23.42
N ASP A 286 -0.88 12.34 -23.36
CA ASP A 286 0.26 13.24 -23.51
C ASP A 286 1.40 12.52 -24.23
N TYR A 287 1.95 13.19 -25.24
CA TYR A 287 3.03 12.67 -26.07
C TYR A 287 4.25 12.20 -25.25
N ASN A 288 4.70 13.01 -24.29
CA ASN A 288 5.88 12.68 -23.49
C ASN A 288 5.59 11.51 -22.54
N ARG A 289 4.36 11.41 -22.02
CA ARG A 289 3.91 10.27 -21.21
C ARG A 289 3.86 8.99 -22.04
N LEU A 290 3.37 9.06 -23.28
CA LEU A 290 3.31 7.91 -24.17
C LEU A 290 4.71 7.38 -24.52
N ILE A 291 5.69 8.27 -24.78
CA ILE A 291 7.10 7.85 -24.93
C ILE A 291 7.59 7.14 -23.68
N ARG A 292 7.37 7.71 -22.49
CA ARG A 292 7.79 7.10 -21.23
C ARG A 292 7.12 5.74 -20.97
N TYR A 293 5.88 5.56 -21.41
CA TYR A 293 5.23 4.25 -21.39
C TYR A 293 5.97 3.20 -22.23
N PHE A 294 6.35 3.54 -23.46
CA PHE A 294 7.15 2.63 -24.30
C PHE A 294 8.57 2.43 -23.75
N MET A 295 9.15 3.41 -23.07
CA MET A 295 10.42 3.22 -22.34
C MET A 295 10.29 2.16 -21.24
N LEU A 296 9.20 2.15 -20.47
CA LEU A 296 8.92 1.08 -19.48
C LEU A 296 8.77 -0.29 -20.16
N ALA A 297 8.17 -0.35 -21.35
CA ALA A 297 8.06 -1.60 -22.11
C ALA A 297 9.43 -2.11 -22.58
N VAL A 298 10.33 -1.23 -23.00
CA VAL A 298 11.74 -1.57 -23.28
C VAL A 298 12.44 -2.04 -22.00
N GLU A 299 12.19 -1.37 -20.87
CA GLU A 299 12.77 -1.71 -19.58
C GLU A 299 12.33 -3.09 -19.07
N LEU A 300 11.09 -3.53 -19.35
CA LEU A 300 10.64 -4.91 -19.11
C LEU A 300 11.50 -5.94 -19.84
N PHE A 301 11.84 -5.65 -21.10
CA PHE A 301 12.74 -6.51 -21.86
C PHE A 301 14.13 -6.56 -21.23
N ILE A 302 14.67 -5.40 -20.84
CA ILE A 302 15.97 -5.29 -20.16
C ILE A 302 15.97 -6.10 -18.85
N ALA A 303 14.93 -5.95 -18.02
CA ALA A 303 14.74 -6.72 -16.79
C ALA A 303 14.81 -8.23 -17.04
N GLY A 304 14.07 -8.72 -18.05
CA GLY A 304 14.09 -10.12 -18.45
C GLY A 304 15.46 -10.60 -18.89
N ARG A 305 16.19 -9.80 -19.69
CA ARG A 305 17.54 -10.16 -20.17
C ARG A 305 18.56 -10.18 -19.05
N ILE A 306 18.50 -9.25 -18.08
CA ILE A 306 19.38 -9.29 -16.91
C ILE A 306 19.20 -10.60 -16.15
N LEU A 307 17.96 -11.02 -15.90
CA LEU A 307 17.69 -12.31 -15.25
C LEU A 307 18.17 -13.50 -16.10
N GLY A 308 17.97 -13.45 -17.42
CA GLY A 308 18.45 -14.49 -18.34
C GLY A 308 19.98 -14.62 -18.33
N VAL A 309 20.69 -13.50 -18.26
CA VAL A 309 22.16 -13.48 -18.11
C VAL A 309 22.58 -14.07 -16.76
N ILE A 310 21.92 -13.70 -15.66
CA ILE A 310 22.17 -14.28 -14.33
C ILE A 310 21.98 -15.82 -14.37
N TYR A 311 20.92 -16.30 -15.03
CA TYR A 311 20.67 -17.72 -15.23
C TYR A 311 21.80 -18.43 -15.98
N ILE A 312 22.30 -17.85 -17.08
CA ILE A 312 23.40 -18.44 -17.85
C ILE A 312 24.69 -18.54 -17.02
N PHE A 313 25.02 -17.49 -16.25
CA PHE A 313 26.25 -17.45 -15.46
C PHE A 313 26.19 -18.30 -14.19
N ASN A 314 25.01 -18.53 -13.60
CA ASN A 314 24.86 -19.24 -12.33
C ASN A 314 23.82 -20.38 -12.37
N GLN A 315 23.75 -21.08 -13.51
CA GLN A 315 22.74 -22.09 -13.83
C GLN A 315 22.50 -23.16 -12.75
N PHE A 316 23.52 -23.52 -11.96
CA PHE A 316 23.42 -24.57 -10.93
C PHE A 316 22.79 -24.07 -9.62
N ASN A 317 22.84 -22.77 -9.35
CA ASN A 317 22.30 -22.19 -8.11
C ASN A 317 21.06 -21.34 -8.36
N THR A 318 20.83 -20.91 -9.60
CA THR A 318 19.67 -20.08 -9.96
C THR A 318 18.37 -20.84 -9.86
N ARG A 319 17.33 -20.16 -9.37
CA ARG A 319 15.96 -20.69 -9.37
C ARG A 319 15.44 -20.68 -10.80
N ILE A 320 14.79 -21.76 -11.22
CA ILE A 320 14.20 -21.88 -12.56
C ILE A 320 12.85 -21.17 -12.58
N ILE A 321 12.62 -20.30 -13.56
CA ILE A 321 11.32 -19.65 -13.78
C ILE A 321 10.49 -20.56 -14.71
N LYS A 322 9.33 -21.02 -14.23
CA LYS A 322 8.38 -21.88 -14.95
C LYS A 322 7.11 -21.14 -15.38
N SER A 323 6.77 -20.07 -14.69
CA SER A 323 5.67 -19.16 -15.00
C SER A 323 5.75 -18.59 -16.41
N VAL A 324 4.69 -17.91 -16.84
CA VAL A 324 4.61 -17.23 -18.15
C VAL A 324 5.78 -16.22 -18.34
N GLY A 325 6.33 -15.69 -17.25
CA GLY A 325 7.52 -14.82 -17.25
C GLY A 325 8.77 -15.46 -17.88
N SER A 326 8.85 -16.80 -17.92
CA SER A 326 9.94 -17.54 -18.57
C SER A 326 10.10 -17.21 -20.05
N ILE A 327 9.02 -16.81 -20.74
CA ILE A 327 9.06 -16.38 -22.14
C ILE A 327 9.90 -15.10 -22.28
N ILE A 328 9.71 -14.14 -21.37
CA ILE A 328 10.39 -12.85 -21.37
C ILE A 328 11.88 -13.05 -21.04
N VAL A 329 12.19 -13.95 -20.11
CA VAL A 329 13.54 -14.20 -19.61
C VAL A 329 14.37 -15.07 -20.57
N TYR A 330 13.84 -16.21 -21.01
CA TYR A 330 14.63 -17.24 -21.70
C TYR A 330 14.46 -17.28 -23.22
N LYS A 331 13.34 -16.81 -23.79
CA LYS A 331 13.08 -16.97 -25.23
C LYS A 331 13.63 -15.80 -26.02
N ASN A 332 14.42 -16.07 -27.06
CA ASN A 332 15.00 -15.03 -27.93
C ASN A 332 13.96 -14.33 -28.82
N VAL A 333 12.80 -14.95 -29.06
CA VAL A 333 11.71 -14.32 -29.82
C VAL A 333 11.25 -12.98 -29.21
N PHE A 334 11.42 -12.83 -27.89
CA PHE A 334 11.05 -11.61 -27.19
C PHE A 334 11.98 -10.41 -27.51
N VAL A 335 13.11 -10.61 -28.22
CA VAL A 335 14.00 -9.53 -28.72
C VAL A 335 13.30 -8.64 -29.76
N VAL A 336 12.27 -9.15 -30.44
CA VAL A 336 11.47 -8.35 -31.39
C VAL A 336 10.68 -7.25 -30.65
N PHE A 337 10.31 -7.49 -29.39
CA PHE A 337 9.49 -6.57 -28.59
C PHE A 337 10.12 -5.19 -28.39
N PRO A 338 11.36 -5.02 -27.88
CA PRO A 338 11.98 -3.71 -27.73
C PRO A 338 12.16 -3.00 -29.08
N VAL A 339 12.42 -3.72 -30.18
CA VAL A 339 12.52 -3.13 -31.52
C VAL A 339 11.20 -2.47 -31.93
N ILE A 340 10.08 -3.14 -31.71
CA ILE A 340 8.74 -2.58 -31.96
C ILE A 340 8.51 -1.34 -31.07
N CYS A 341 8.90 -1.38 -29.80
CA CYS A 341 8.78 -0.23 -28.91
C CYS A 341 9.62 0.96 -29.37
N PHE A 342 10.86 0.74 -29.85
CA PHE A 342 11.70 1.80 -30.41
C PHE A 342 11.10 2.42 -31.67
N ILE A 343 10.55 1.59 -32.57
CA ILE A 343 9.83 2.07 -33.75
C ILE A 343 8.63 2.92 -33.34
N ALA A 344 7.86 2.48 -32.34
CA ALA A 344 6.74 3.25 -31.80
C ALA A 344 7.19 4.60 -31.25
N ILE A 345 8.24 4.64 -30.42
CA ILE A 345 8.82 5.89 -29.89
C ILE A 345 9.23 6.83 -31.03
N PHE A 346 9.92 6.30 -32.05
CA PHE A 346 10.36 7.09 -33.20
C PHE A 346 9.19 7.66 -34.01
N ILE A 347 8.16 6.86 -34.29
CA ILE A 347 6.95 7.32 -34.99
C ILE A 347 6.24 8.40 -34.18
N ILE A 348 6.12 8.20 -32.86
CA ILE A 348 5.46 9.16 -31.97
C ILE A 348 6.21 10.50 -31.99
N GLN A 349 7.55 10.49 -31.90
CA GLN A 349 8.39 11.68 -32.02
C GLN A 349 8.17 12.41 -33.37
N LEU A 350 8.21 11.68 -34.49
CA LEU A 350 7.98 12.26 -35.82
C LEU A 350 6.60 12.91 -35.96
N LEU A 351 5.56 12.28 -35.39
CA LEU A 351 4.20 12.82 -35.43
C LEU A 351 4.07 14.11 -34.61
N HIS A 352 4.76 14.18 -33.47
CA HIS A 352 4.79 15.38 -32.63
C HIS A 352 5.53 16.53 -33.31
N ASP A 353 6.75 16.28 -33.82
CA ASP A 353 7.54 17.29 -34.52
C ASP A 353 6.75 17.88 -35.71
N LYS A 354 6.03 17.03 -36.44
CA LYS A 354 5.15 17.44 -37.54
C LYS A 354 3.99 18.31 -37.05
N TYR A 355 3.32 17.96 -35.96
CA TYR A 355 2.21 18.74 -35.40
C TYR A 355 2.66 20.14 -34.92
N ASP A 356 3.82 20.22 -34.27
CA ASP A 356 4.38 21.48 -33.79
C ASP A 356 4.80 22.41 -34.95
N LEU A 357 5.22 21.82 -36.08
CA LEU A 357 5.50 22.53 -37.33
C LEU A 357 4.26 23.11 -38.03
N PHE A 358 3.05 22.60 -37.76
CA PHE A 358 1.79 23.09 -38.35
C PHE A 358 1.00 24.01 -37.41
N THR A 359 1.36 24.09 -36.13
CA THR A 359 0.67 24.89 -35.11
C THR A 359 1.42 26.18 -34.72
N ASN A 360 2.71 26.29 -35.07
CA ASN A 360 3.48 27.54 -35.10
C ASN A 360 3.60 28.07 -36.52
#